data_AF-A0A1H8KCT7-F1
#
_entry.id   AF-A0A1H8KCT7-F1
#
_cell.length_a   1.000
_cell.length_b   1.000
_cell.length_c   1.000
_cell.angle_alpha   90.00
_cell.angle_beta   90.00
_cell.angle_gamma   90.00
#
_symmetry.space_group_name_H-M   'P 1'
#
loop_
_entity.id
_entity.type
_entity.pdbx_description
1 polymer ?
#
loop_
_entity_poly.entity_id
_entity_poly.type
_entity_poly.pdbx_seq_one_letter_code
_entity_poly.pdbx_strand_id
1 'polypeptide(L)'
;MSISEQPERLGLLKVMFRDGGIQTVSNVSAKEAGTLLDHLGKMMVDDVPAPRFAAIRRPEDSYAVDLSQVRSVEFALFADEPTDAGALLA
;
A
#
# COMPACT_ATOMS: atom_id res chain seq x y z
N MET A 1 21.18 -20.57 10.55
CA MET A 1 20.05 -20.05 9.75
C MET A 1 19.36 -18.99 10.58
N SER A 2 19.50 -17.72 10.20
CA SER A 2 18.63 -16.64 10.68
C SER A 2 18.48 -15.69 9.51
N ILE A 3 17.38 -15.86 8.77
CA ILE A 3 16.93 -14.84 7.83
C ILE A 3 16.38 -13.76 8.78
N SER A 4 17.09 -12.64 8.92
CA SER A 4 16.57 -11.51 9.67
C SER A 4 15.17 -11.19 9.13
N GLU A 5 14.15 -11.44 9.93
CA GLU A 5 12.81 -10.88 9.74
C GLU A 5 12.98 -9.38 9.98
N GLN A 6 13.39 -8.65 8.93
CA GLN A 6 13.29 -7.21 8.96
C GLN A 6 11.83 -6.89 9.26
N PRO A 7 11.53 -6.00 10.24
CA PRO A 7 10.15 -5.66 10.54
C PRO A 7 9.52 -5.16 9.23
N GLU A 8 8.46 -5.84 8.79
CA GLU A 8 7.74 -5.40 7.60
C GLU A 8 7.29 -3.97 7.86
N ARG A 9 7.87 -3.01 7.13
CA ARG A 9 7.52 -1.61 7.29
C ARG A 9 6.08 -1.43 6.85
N LEU A 10 5.22 -1.23 7.84
CA LEU A 10 3.81 -0.98 7.66
C LEU A 10 3.61 0.48 7.26
N GLY A 11 2.61 0.70 6.42
CA GLY A 11 2.25 2.02 5.95
C GLY A 11 0.75 2.15 5.75
N LEU A 12 0.41 3.28 5.18
CA LEU A 12 -0.93 3.69 4.83
C LEU A 12 -1.07 3.67 3.31
N LEU A 13 -1.97 2.83 2.82
CA LEU A 13 -2.36 2.76 1.42
C LEU A 13 -3.64 3.57 1.24
N LYS A 14 -3.60 4.54 0.34
CA LYS A 14 -4.73 5.38 -0.03
C LYS A 14 -5.12 5.05 -1.47
N VAL A 15 -6.37 4.63 -1.65
CA VAL A 15 -6.95 4.33 -2.95
C VAL A 15 -7.96 5.44 -3.27
N MET A 16 -7.72 6.15 -4.37
CA MET A 16 -8.65 7.14 -4.89
C MET A 16 -9.43 6.53 -6.06
N PHE A 17 -10.75 6.57 -5.97
CA PHE A 17 -11.66 6.06 -6.99
C PHE A 17 -12.07 7.15 -7.99
N ARG A 18 -12.59 6.72 -9.13
CA ARG A 18 -13.03 7.59 -10.23
C ARG A 18 -14.27 8.40 -9.89
N ASP A 19 -15.10 7.91 -8.99
CA ASP A 19 -16.27 8.61 -8.44
C ASP A 19 -15.89 9.68 -7.40
N GLY A 20 -14.60 9.81 -7.08
CA GLY A 20 -14.09 10.72 -6.06
C GLY A 20 -14.04 10.12 -4.65
N GLY A 21 -14.47 8.87 -4.48
CA GLY A 21 -14.32 8.13 -3.23
C GLY A 21 -12.86 7.93 -2.86
N ILE A 22 -12.57 7.96 -1.56
CA ILE A 22 -11.23 7.70 -1.03
C ILE A 22 -11.34 6.60 0.00
N GLN A 23 -10.63 5.49 -0.21
CA GLN A 23 -10.46 4.43 0.77
C GLN A 23 -9.04 4.50 1.33
N THR A 24 -8.94 4.58 2.65
CA THR A 24 -7.67 4.50 3.36
C THR A 24 -7.56 3.17 4.08
N VAL A 25 -6.39 2.58 3.97
CA VAL A 25 -6.05 1.25 4.46
C VAL A 25 -4.76 1.40 5.26
N SER A 26 -4.86 1.27 6.57
CA SER A 26 -3.71 1.30 7.47
C SER A 26 -3.10 -0.09 7.62
N ASN A 27 -1.84 -0.14 8.07
CA ASN A 27 -1.11 -1.38 8.36
C ASN A 27 -0.87 -2.27 7.14
N VAL A 28 -0.58 -1.66 5.98
CA VAL A 28 -0.21 -2.39 4.76
C VAL A 28 1.29 -2.51 4.67
N SER A 29 1.81 -3.70 4.39
CA SER A 29 3.25 -3.87 4.15
C SER A 29 3.67 -3.18 2.84
N ALA A 30 4.89 -2.64 2.80
CA ALA A 30 5.44 -2.07 1.57
C ALA A 30 5.45 -3.07 0.39
N LYS A 31 5.58 -4.36 0.68
CA LYS A 31 5.56 -5.45 -0.30
C LYS A 31 4.17 -5.64 -0.91
N GLU A 32 3.13 -5.68 -0.09
CA GLU A 32 1.74 -5.77 -0.57
C GLU A 32 1.34 -4.51 -1.35
N ALA A 33 1.69 -3.32 -0.84
CA ALA A 33 1.45 -2.06 -1.54
C ALA A 33 2.14 -2.03 -2.91
N GLY A 34 3.41 -2.46 -3.00
CA GLY A 34 4.14 -2.55 -4.26
C GLY A 34 3.50 -3.53 -5.25
N THR A 35 3.02 -4.68 -4.77
CA THR A 35 2.31 -5.66 -5.60
C THR A 35 1.00 -5.10 -6.16
N LEU A 36 0.30 -4.28 -5.37
CA LEU A 36 -0.93 -3.59 -5.80
C LEU A 36 -0.65 -2.52 -6.86
N LEU A 37 0.37 -1.69 -6.63
CA LEU A 37 0.79 -0.65 -7.57
C LEU A 37 1.24 -1.25 -8.91
N ASP A 38 1.97 -2.36 -8.88
CA ASP A 38 2.45 -3.04 -10.09
C ASP A 38 1.30 -3.63 -10.93
N HIS A 39 0.28 -4.21 -10.27
CA HIS A 39 -0.94 -4.66 -10.97
C HIS A 39 -1.71 -3.50 -11.60
N LEU A 40 -1.78 -2.35 -10.92
CA LEU A 40 -2.43 -1.15 -11.43
C LEU A 40 -1.68 -0.55 -12.63
N GLY A 41 -0.34 -0.54 -12.57
CA GLY A 41 0.51 -0.13 -13.68
C GLY A 41 0.29 -1.00 -14.93
N LYS A 42 0.20 -2.33 -14.74
CA LYS A 42 -0.07 -3.28 -15.83
C LYS A 42 -1.46 -3.07 -16.48
N MET A 43 -2.47 -2.68 -15.72
CA MET A 43 -3.80 -2.33 -16.26
C MET A 43 -3.81 -1.06 -17.12
N MET A 44 -2.92 -0.10 -16.85
CA MET A 44 -2.88 1.14 -17.61
C MET A 44 -2.07 1.03 -18.91
N VAL A 45 -1.15 0.06 -18.98
CA VAL A 45 -0.15 -0.03 -20.07
C VAL A 45 -0.54 -1.06 -21.12
N ASP A 46 -1.26 -2.12 -20.76
CA ASP A 46 -1.58 -3.21 -21.69
C ASP A 46 -3.06 -3.60 -21.67
N ASP A 47 -3.57 -4.01 -22.84
CA ASP A 47 -4.86 -4.69 -23.04
C ASP A 47 -4.87 -6.12 -22.46
N VAL A 48 -3.97 -6.38 -21.50
CA VAL A 48 -3.83 -7.63 -20.77
C VAL A 48 -5.00 -7.71 -19.78
N PRO A 49 -5.72 -8.85 -19.72
CA PRO A 49 -6.78 -9.06 -18.73
C PRO A 49 -6.15 -9.22 -17.34
N ALA A 50 -5.72 -8.11 -16.77
CA ALA A 50 -5.32 -8.04 -15.37
C ALA A 50 -6.54 -8.38 -14.50
N PRO A 51 -6.31 -8.95 -13.31
CA PRO A 51 -7.40 -9.21 -12.38
C PRO A 51 -8.18 -7.91 -12.13
N ARG A 52 -9.49 -7.93 -12.40
CA ARG A 52 -10.39 -6.79 -12.15
C ARG A 52 -10.39 -6.34 -10.69
N PHE A 53 -10.00 -7.23 -9.78
CA PHE A 53 -10.02 -6.99 -8.35
C PHE A 53 -8.65 -7.24 -7.73
N ALA A 54 -8.22 -6.35 -6.86
CA ALA A 54 -7.09 -6.59 -5.96
C ALA A 54 -7.60 -6.83 -4.54
N ALA A 55 -7.12 -7.88 -3.89
CA ALA A 55 -7.43 -8.18 -2.50
C ALA A 55 -6.40 -7.52 -1.59
N ILE A 56 -6.87 -6.70 -0.65
CA ILE A 56 -6.08 -6.20 0.47
C ILE A 56 -6.44 -7.06 1.67
N ARG A 57 -5.47 -7.85 2.14
CA ARG A 57 -5.66 -8.74 3.28
C ARG A 57 -5.31 -8.00 4.55
N ARG A 58 -6.21 -8.01 5.53
CA ARG A 58 -5.87 -7.71 6.92
C ARG A 58 -6.34 -8.84 7.82
N PRO A 59 -5.69 -9.04 8.98
CA PRO A 59 -6.11 -10.06 9.95
C PRO A 59 -7.57 -9.89 10.39
N GLU A 60 -8.00 -8.63 10.49
CA GLU A 60 -9.29 -8.25 11.07
C GLU A 60 -10.37 -8.02 10.02
N ASP A 61 -9.97 -7.66 8.80
CA ASP A 61 -10.87 -7.30 7.71
C ASP A 61 -10.13 -7.32 6.37
N SER A 62 -10.51 -8.24 5.48
CA SER A 62 -10.00 -8.30 4.11
C SER A 62 -11.03 -7.71 3.15
N TYR A 63 -10.57 -6.93 2.16
CA TYR A 63 -11.45 -6.31 1.17
C TYR A 63 -10.90 -6.44 -0.24
N ALA A 64 -11.82 -6.53 -1.19
CA ALA A 64 -11.54 -6.53 -2.62
C ALA A 64 -11.79 -5.13 -3.19
N VAL A 65 -10.83 -4.60 -3.93
CA VAL A 65 -10.88 -3.31 -4.61
C VAL A 65 -11.05 -3.56 -6.10
N ASP A 66 -12.12 -3.05 -6.70
CA ASP A 66 -12.30 -3.05 -8.15
C ASP A 66 -11.33 -2.05 -8.80
N LEU A 67 -10.31 -2.56 -9.47
CA LEU A 67 -9.26 -1.76 -10.08
C LEU A 67 -9.76 -0.91 -11.26
N SER A 68 -10.90 -1.27 -11.89
CA SER A 68 -11.50 -0.45 -12.96
C SER A 68 -12.06 0.88 -12.47
N GLN A 69 -12.43 0.92 -11.19
CA GLN A 69 -12.92 2.11 -10.51
C GLN A 69 -11.79 2.92 -9.88
N VAL A 70 -10.57 2.40 -9.84
CA VAL A 70 -9.43 3.12 -9.24
C VAL A 70 -8.91 4.17 -10.22
N ARG A 71 -8.73 5.38 -9.70
CA ARG A 71 -8.10 6.51 -10.37
C ARG A 71 -6.60 6.55 -10.08
N SER A 72 -6.22 6.39 -8.82
CA SER A 72 -4.82 6.35 -8.39
C SER A 72 -4.67 5.68 -7.04
N VAL A 73 -3.46 5.24 -6.74
CA VAL A 73 -3.09 4.67 -5.44
C VAL A 73 -1.82 5.34 -4.95
N GLU A 74 -1.82 5.70 -3.67
CA GLU A 74 -0.69 6.30 -2.97
C GLU A 74 -0.34 5.40 -1.79
N PHE A 75 0.95 5.16 -1.58
CA PHE A 75 1.45 4.44 -0.42
C PHE A 75 2.43 5.33 0.34
N ALA A 76 2.15 5.53 1.62
CA ALA A 76 3.02 6.25 2.53
C ALA A 76 3.43 5.31 3.66
N LEU A 77 4.74 5.12 3.87
CA LEU A 77 5.22 4.45 5.06
C LEU A 77 4.82 5.29 6.28
N PHE A 78 4.46 4.65 7.40
CA PHE A 78 4.52 5.35 8.67
C PHE A 78 5.95 5.83 8.80
N ALA A 79 6.15 7.14 8.93
CA ALA A 79 7.47 7.66 9.21
C ALA A 79 7.96 6.91 10.45
N ASP A 80 9.12 6.26 10.36
CA ASP A 80 9.92 6.02 11.56
C ASP A 80 9.94 7.40 12.24
N GLU A 81 9.33 7.54 13.42
CA GLU A 81 9.49 8.75 14.22
C GLU A 81 10.99 9.08 14.16
N PRO A 82 11.39 10.32 13.84
CA PRO A 82 12.78 10.67 13.97
C PRO A 82 13.13 10.32 15.42
N THR A 83 13.90 9.25 15.59
CA THR A 83 14.48 8.92 16.89
C THR A 83 15.39 10.10 17.14
N ASP A 84 14.87 11.07 17.90
CA ASP A 84 15.54 12.31 18.23
C ASP A 84 16.67 11.96 19.22
N ALA A 85 17.69 11.32 18.69
CA ALA A 85 18.94 11.00 19.34
C ALA A 85 20.00 12.08 19.02
N GLY A 86 19.58 13.31 18.70
CA GLY A 86 20.42 14.27 18.00
C GLY A 86 20.12 15.75 18.22
N ALA A 87 19.70 16.16 19.41
CA ALA A 87 19.78 17.55 19.87
C ALA A 87 20.17 17.55 21.37
N LEU A 88 21.42 17.28 21.77
CA LEU A 88 22.57 18.17 21.65
C LEU A 88 22.27 19.62 22.10
N LEU A 89 21.88 19.83 23.36
CA LEU A 89 22.15 21.06 24.11
C LEU A 89 22.31 20.74 25.61
N ALA A 90 23.50 20.31 25.99
CA ALA A 90 24.06 20.47 27.33
C ALA A 90 25.20 21.50 27.24
#